data_AF-A0A1M3KVW9-F1
#
_entry.id   AF-A0A1M3KVW9-F1
#
_cell.length_a   1.000
_cell.length_b   1.000
_cell.length_c   1.000
_cell.angle_alpha   90.00
_cell.angle_beta   90.00
_cell.angle_gamma   90.00
#
_symmetry.space_group_name_H-M   'P 1'
#
loop_
_entity.id
_entity.type
_entity.pdbx_description
1 polymer ?
#
loop_
_entity_poly.entity_id
_entity_poly.type
_entity_poly.pdbx_seq_one_letter_code
_entity_poly.pdbx_strand_id
1 'polypeptide(L)'
;MDDVRTEGDLVENRPTNENTSIHALYEQGQKILDGLQARADRQERKAQVIIAAVALLTSASMAAIPSTITSGGWYIAFHLVLLAILIIAVLSIYHCIKVLDLRPYKYDYNFEGMYKAHWDDTEDAFKRQIISNLGVTIRDHVNTFESKATDLKKAIGLLKWLAAGLCIFALFRPLYGRVLHS
;
A
#
# COMPACT_ATOMS: atom_id res chain seq x y z
N MET A 1 -19.64 -0.24 6.09
CA MET A 1 -19.58 0.92 5.16
C MET A 1 -18.16 1.00 4.67
N ASP A 2 -17.93 0.47 3.47
CA ASP A 2 -16.84 0.85 2.57
C ASP A 2 -17.16 0.12 1.27
N ASP A 3 -17.79 0.84 0.34
CA ASP A 3 -18.09 0.36 -1.01
C ASP A 3 -16.78 -0.07 -1.66
N VAL A 4 -16.55 -1.38 -1.67
CA VAL A 4 -15.57 -2.03 -2.52
C VAL A 4 -16.12 -1.91 -3.93
N ARG A 5 -15.88 -0.75 -4.55
CA ARG A 5 -16.10 -0.55 -5.99
C ARG A 5 -15.10 -1.45 -6.72
N THR A 6 -15.54 -2.67 -7.00
CA THR A 6 -14.76 -3.77 -7.55
C THR A 6 -14.11 -3.37 -8.87
N GLU A 7 -13.03 -4.07 -9.20
CA GLU A 7 -12.29 -4.02 -10.47
C GLU A 7 -13.20 -4.04 -11.71
N GLY A 8 -14.38 -4.68 -11.59
CA GLY A 8 -15.47 -4.66 -12.55
C GLY A 8 -15.86 -3.24 -13.00
N ASP A 9 -16.01 -2.28 -12.10
CA ASP A 9 -16.48 -0.93 -12.45
C ASP A 9 -15.49 -0.14 -13.32
N LEU A 10 -14.19 -0.40 -13.23
CA LEU A 10 -13.17 0.28 -14.04
C LEU A 10 -13.00 -0.36 -15.42
N VAL A 11 -13.29 -1.66 -15.53
CA VAL A 11 -13.26 -2.42 -16.79
C VAL A 11 -14.59 -2.24 -17.55
N GLU A 12 -15.70 -2.19 -16.83
CA GLU A 12 -17.07 -2.02 -17.35
C GLU A 12 -17.33 -0.58 -17.83
N ASN A 13 -16.60 0.41 -17.29
CA ASN A 13 -16.61 1.80 -17.78
C ASN A 13 -15.48 2.11 -18.77
N ARG A 14 -14.93 1.11 -19.46
CA ARG A 14 -14.05 1.39 -20.60
C ARG A 14 -14.90 2.11 -21.67
N PRO A 15 -14.44 3.22 -22.27
CA PRO A 15 -15.14 3.81 -23.40
C PRO A 15 -15.15 2.81 -24.55
N THR A 16 -16.30 2.20 -24.82
CA THR A 16 -16.51 1.17 -25.85
C THR A 16 -17.32 1.69 -27.03
N ASN A 17 -17.85 2.91 -26.97
CA ASN A 17 -18.82 3.39 -27.95
C ASN A 17 -18.23 4.48 -28.85
N GLU A 18 -17.99 4.15 -30.11
CA GLU A 18 -17.52 5.06 -31.17
C GLU A 18 -18.48 6.23 -31.46
N ASN A 19 -19.76 6.11 -31.04
CA ASN A 19 -20.77 7.18 -31.17
C ASN A 19 -20.73 8.22 -30.04
N THR A 20 -19.82 8.08 -29.08
CA THR A 20 -19.68 9.03 -27.96
C THR A 20 -18.92 10.27 -28.44
N SER A 21 -19.39 11.47 -28.08
CA SER A 21 -18.68 12.71 -28.44
C SER A 21 -17.28 12.73 -27.81
N ILE A 22 -16.34 13.40 -28.47
CA ILE A 22 -14.96 13.57 -27.96
C ILE A 22 -14.97 14.13 -26.54
N HIS A 23 -15.85 15.10 -26.26
CA HIS A 23 -15.95 15.73 -24.96
C HIS A 23 -16.38 14.75 -23.86
N ALA A 24 -17.32 13.85 -24.16
CA ALA A 24 -17.77 12.82 -23.22
C ALA A 24 -16.70 11.75 -22.98
N LEU A 25 -15.93 11.36 -24.02
CA LEU A 25 -14.77 10.48 -23.87
C LEU A 25 -13.69 11.10 -22.98
N TYR A 26 -13.45 12.40 -23.14
CA TYR A 26 -12.51 13.16 -22.32
C TYR A 26 -12.95 13.20 -20.84
N GLU A 27 -14.20 13.55 -20.56
CA GLU A 27 -14.72 13.57 -19.18
C GLU A 27 -14.67 12.18 -18.53
N GLN A 28 -14.98 11.13 -19.29
CA GLN A 28 -14.89 9.75 -18.81
C GLN A 28 -13.44 9.36 -18.49
N GLY A 29 -12.50 9.74 -19.35
CA GLY A 29 -11.07 9.56 -19.12
C GLY A 29 -10.59 10.25 -17.85
N GLN A 30 -10.93 11.53 -17.65
CA GLN A 30 -10.60 12.27 -16.43
C GLN A 30 -11.17 11.61 -15.17
N LYS A 31 -12.46 11.25 -15.17
CA LYS A 31 -13.10 10.58 -14.02
C LYS A 31 -12.39 9.29 -13.63
N ILE A 32 -11.92 8.52 -14.62
CA ILE A 32 -11.15 7.30 -14.36
C ILE A 32 -9.79 7.64 -13.74
N LEU A 33 -9.07 8.61 -14.28
CA LEU A 33 -7.77 9.04 -13.74
C LEU A 33 -7.88 9.56 -12.30
N ASP A 34 -8.89 10.38 -12.01
CA ASP A 34 -9.16 10.90 -10.66
C ASP A 34 -9.48 9.75 -9.69
N GLY A 35 -10.27 8.77 -10.14
CA GLY A 35 -10.59 7.57 -9.37
C GLY A 35 -9.36 6.73 -9.05
N LEU A 36 -8.41 6.62 -9.98
CA LEU A 36 -7.14 5.94 -9.78
C LEU A 36 -6.26 6.72 -8.79
N GLN A 37 -6.15 8.03 -8.91
CA GLN A 37 -5.42 8.87 -7.95
C GLN A 37 -5.97 8.75 -6.53
N ALA A 38 -7.29 8.81 -6.36
CA ALA A 38 -7.91 8.63 -5.05
C ALA A 38 -7.65 7.23 -4.45
N ARG A 39 -7.49 6.19 -5.28
CA ARG A 39 -7.09 4.85 -4.81
C ARG A 39 -5.62 4.81 -4.38
N ALA A 40 -4.75 5.50 -5.12
CA ALA A 40 -3.34 5.67 -4.79
C ALA A 40 -3.16 6.30 -3.41
N ASP A 41 -3.78 7.47 -3.19
CA ASP A 41 -3.69 8.23 -1.95
C ASP A 41 -4.17 7.40 -0.75
N ARG A 42 -5.23 6.58 -0.95
CA ARG A 42 -5.71 5.67 0.09
C ARG A 42 -4.71 4.56 0.42
N GLN A 43 -4.02 4.00 -0.56
CA GLN A 43 -2.99 2.98 -0.31
C GLN A 43 -1.77 3.59 0.39
N GLU A 44 -1.37 4.79 0.00
CA GLU A 44 -0.29 5.55 0.64
C GLU A 44 -0.60 5.81 2.13
N ARG A 45 -1.79 6.35 2.42
CA ARG A 45 -2.23 6.57 3.82
C ARG A 45 -2.21 5.27 4.63
N LYS A 46 -2.66 4.15 4.05
CA LYS A 46 -2.61 2.84 4.73
C LYS A 46 -1.17 2.40 5.03
N ALA A 47 -0.24 2.57 4.09
CA ALA A 47 1.16 2.26 4.30
C ALA A 47 1.78 3.12 5.41
N GLN A 48 1.49 4.43 5.42
CA GLN A 48 1.96 5.35 6.48
C GLN A 48 1.45 4.95 7.87
N VAL A 49 0.16 4.58 7.98
CA VAL A 49 -0.42 4.09 9.25
C VAL A 49 0.27 2.81 9.73
N ILE A 50 0.58 1.88 8.82
CA ILE A 50 1.29 0.65 9.18
C ILE A 50 2.72 0.97 9.66
N ILE A 51 3.44 1.86 8.97
CA ILE A 51 4.78 2.30 9.40
C ILE A 51 4.73 2.88 10.82
N ALA A 52 3.77 3.76 11.09
CA ALA A 52 3.59 4.35 12.42
C ALA A 52 3.29 3.27 13.48
N ALA A 53 2.44 2.30 13.17
CA ALA A 53 2.13 1.18 14.07
C ALA A 53 3.37 0.31 14.36
N VAL A 54 4.15 -0.04 13.32
CA VAL A 54 5.40 -0.80 13.48
C VAL A 54 6.41 -0.03 14.34
N ALA A 55 6.54 1.28 14.12
CA ALA A 55 7.44 2.12 14.91
C ALA A 55 7.02 2.14 16.39
N LEU A 56 5.75 2.39 16.69
CA LEU A 56 5.22 2.41 18.05
C LEU A 56 5.42 1.06 18.77
N LEU A 57 5.09 -0.04 18.09
CA LEU A 57 5.23 -1.38 18.65
C LEU A 57 6.70 -1.75 18.90
N THR A 58 7.60 -1.37 17.98
CA THR A 58 9.04 -1.59 18.14
C THR A 58 9.64 -0.74 19.25
N SER A 59 9.22 0.52 19.40
CA SER A 59 9.64 1.36 20.52
C SER A 59 9.13 0.82 21.86
N ALA A 60 7.90 0.32 21.90
CA ALA A 60 7.32 -0.29 23.10
C ALA A 60 8.07 -1.57 23.51
N SER A 61 8.52 -2.40 22.55
CA SER A 61 9.31 -3.59 22.86
C SER A 61 10.67 -3.23 23.47
N MET A 62 11.34 -2.20 22.94
CA MET A 62 12.62 -1.72 23.49
C MET A 62 12.47 -1.11 24.89
N ALA A 63 11.41 -0.33 25.13
CA ALA A 63 11.14 0.25 26.45
C ALA A 63 10.78 -0.81 27.51
N ALA A 64 10.36 -2.00 27.08
CA ALA A 64 9.99 -3.09 27.96
C ALA A 64 11.16 -4.03 28.33
N ILE A 65 12.39 -3.74 27.87
CA ILE A 65 13.58 -4.53 28.19
C ILE A 65 13.95 -4.36 29.68
N PRO A 66 14.01 -5.44 30.48
CA PRO A 66 14.53 -5.38 31.84
C PRO A 66 16.02 -5.01 31.86
N SER A 67 16.43 -4.09 32.73
CA SER A 67 17.84 -3.70 32.92
C SER A 67 18.69 -4.77 33.62
N THR A 68 18.09 -5.88 34.06
CA THR A 68 18.72 -6.92 34.88
C THR A 68 18.41 -8.32 34.35
N ILE A 69 18.83 -8.64 33.12
CA ILE A 69 18.83 -10.03 32.64
C ILE A 69 20.22 -10.62 32.92
N THR A 70 20.42 -11.12 34.14
CA THR A 70 21.67 -11.75 34.56
C THR A 70 21.74 -13.19 34.03
N SER A 71 22.64 -13.41 33.07
CA SER A 71 23.22 -14.68 32.61
C SER A 71 22.45 -15.97 32.96
N GLY A 72 21.65 -16.45 32.01
CA GLY A 72 21.01 -17.77 32.03
C GLY A 72 20.40 -18.11 30.66
N GLY A 73 19.89 -19.32 30.45
CA GLY A 73 19.27 -19.73 29.17
C GLY A 73 18.15 -18.79 28.68
N TRP A 74 17.48 -18.12 29.62
CA TRP A 74 16.48 -17.08 29.36
C TRP A 74 17.04 -15.82 28.69
N TYR A 75 18.31 -15.48 28.91
CA TYR A 75 18.97 -14.35 28.25
C TYR A 75 19.06 -14.56 26.74
N ILE A 76 19.46 -15.76 26.31
CA ILE A 76 19.59 -16.10 24.89
C ILE A 76 18.20 -16.11 24.24
N ALA A 77 17.21 -16.75 24.88
CA ALA A 77 15.85 -16.78 24.38
C ALA A 77 15.25 -15.37 24.22
N PHE A 78 15.50 -14.48 25.18
CA PHE A 78 15.07 -13.09 25.14
C PHE A 78 15.65 -12.32 23.94
N HIS A 79 16.95 -12.44 23.70
CA HIS A 79 17.63 -11.76 22.59
C HIS A 79 17.19 -12.31 21.23
N LEU A 80 16.91 -13.60 21.13
CA LEU A 80 16.38 -14.21 19.90
C LEU A 80 14.96 -13.69 19.58
N VAL A 81 14.09 -13.55 20.58
CA VAL A 81 12.75 -12.98 20.40
C VAL A 81 12.83 -11.52 19.98
N LEU A 82 13.71 -10.74 20.61
CA LEU A 82 13.92 -9.34 20.27
C LEU A 82 14.47 -9.16 18.85
N LEU A 83 15.43 -10.00 18.45
CA LEU A 83 15.95 -10.05 17.09
C LEU A 83 14.85 -10.40 16.08
N ALA A 84 13.99 -11.37 16.38
CA ALA A 84 12.87 -11.74 15.51
C ALA A 84 11.87 -10.57 15.36
N ILE A 85 11.55 -9.84 16.43
CA ILE A 85 10.69 -8.65 16.38
C ILE A 85 11.32 -7.58 15.47
N LEU A 86 12.61 -7.32 15.61
CA LEU A 86 13.34 -6.36 14.76
C LEU A 86 13.32 -6.78 13.28
N ILE A 87 13.56 -8.05 12.97
CA ILE A 87 13.51 -8.56 11.59
C ILE A 87 12.10 -8.36 11.00
N ILE A 88 11.05 -8.71 11.75
CA ILE A 88 9.66 -8.54 11.30
C ILE A 88 9.33 -7.05 11.10
N ALA A 89 9.80 -6.17 11.99
CA ALA A 89 9.63 -4.72 11.88
C ALA A 89 10.26 -4.18 10.59
N VAL A 90 11.52 -4.53 10.33
CA VAL A 90 12.25 -4.10 9.13
C VAL A 90 11.58 -4.62 7.86
N LEU A 91 11.15 -5.89 7.83
CA LEU A 91 10.44 -6.46 6.69
C LEU A 91 9.08 -5.77 6.44
N SER A 92 8.34 -5.45 7.50
CA SER A 92 7.06 -4.74 7.38
C SER A 92 7.26 -3.33 6.83
N ILE A 93 8.26 -2.60 7.33
CA ILE A 93 8.64 -1.27 6.81
C ILE A 93 9.09 -1.38 5.35
N TYR A 94 9.90 -2.38 4.99
CA TYR A 94 10.33 -2.60 3.59
C TYR A 94 9.15 -2.77 2.63
N HIS A 95 8.14 -3.58 2.99
CA HIS A 95 6.93 -3.72 2.16
C HIS A 95 6.13 -2.41 2.09
N CYS A 96 6.08 -1.64 3.17
CA CYS A 96 5.41 -0.32 3.15
C CYS A 96 6.17 0.68 2.27
N ILE A 97 7.51 0.73 2.37
CA ILE A 97 8.35 1.56 1.50
C ILE A 97 8.15 1.15 0.05
N LYS A 98 8.07 -0.13 -0.28
CA LYS A 98 7.73 -0.56 -1.65
C LYS A 98 6.40 -0.02 -2.14
N VAL A 99 5.38 0.02 -1.29
CA VAL A 99 4.08 0.62 -1.64
C VAL A 99 4.21 2.13 -1.90
N LEU A 100 5.09 2.82 -1.15
CA LEU A 100 5.37 4.26 -1.27
C LEU A 100 6.29 4.62 -2.45
N ASP A 101 7.30 3.80 -2.74
CA ASP A 101 8.41 4.04 -3.69
C ASP A 101 8.13 3.47 -5.09
N LEU A 102 7.07 2.67 -5.25
CA LEU A 102 6.59 2.26 -6.56
C LEU A 102 5.96 3.45 -7.28
N ARG A 103 6.83 4.15 -8.02
CA ARG A 103 6.70 5.23 -9.02
C ARG A 103 5.53 6.20 -8.75
N PRO A 104 5.75 7.54 -8.80
CA PRO A 104 4.62 8.45 -8.94
C PRO A 104 3.77 7.94 -10.11
N TYR A 105 2.45 7.91 -9.93
CA TYR A 105 1.52 7.56 -11.00
C TYR A 105 1.89 8.46 -12.18
N LYS A 106 2.64 7.90 -13.12
CA LYS A 106 3.24 8.70 -14.18
C LYS A 106 2.09 8.92 -15.15
N TYR A 107 1.32 9.96 -14.89
CA TYR A 107 0.36 10.50 -15.82
C TYR A 107 1.18 11.15 -16.96
N ASP A 108 1.83 10.33 -17.79
CA ASP A 108 2.50 10.80 -19.01
C ASP A 108 1.46 11.27 -20.05
N TYR A 109 0.17 11.18 -19.74
CA TYR A 109 -0.93 11.52 -20.63
C TYR A 109 -1.53 12.89 -20.30
N ASN A 110 -1.13 13.88 -21.08
CA ASN A 110 -1.79 15.18 -21.10
C ASN A 110 -3.05 15.11 -21.96
N PHE A 111 -4.15 14.61 -21.38
CA PHE A 111 -5.46 14.55 -22.06
C PHE A 111 -5.90 15.94 -22.56
N GLU A 112 -5.53 17.00 -21.86
CA GLU A 112 -5.82 18.36 -22.27
C GLU A 112 -4.97 18.81 -23.48
N GLY A 113 -3.70 18.40 -23.54
CA GLY A 113 -2.83 18.59 -24.69
C GLY A 113 -3.32 17.82 -25.92
N MET A 114 -3.78 16.58 -25.72
CA MET A 114 -4.43 15.80 -26.77
C MET A 114 -5.73 16.46 -27.24
N TYR A 115 -6.60 16.88 -26.31
CA TYR A 115 -7.85 17.57 -26.65
C TYR A 115 -7.60 18.88 -27.41
N LYS A 116 -6.59 19.66 -27.03
CA LYS A 116 -6.19 20.87 -27.77
C LYS A 116 -5.66 20.57 -29.18
N ALA A 117 -4.99 19.43 -29.36
CA ALA A 117 -4.47 18.98 -30.66
C ALA A 117 -5.54 18.35 -31.58
N HIS A 118 -6.74 18.04 -31.07
CA HIS A 118 -7.80 17.42 -31.89
C HIS A 118 -8.19 18.27 -33.10
N TRP A 119 -7.92 19.58 -33.06
CA TRP A 119 -8.25 20.52 -34.12
C TRP A 119 -7.52 20.23 -35.44
N ASP A 120 -6.42 19.48 -35.39
CA ASP A 120 -5.56 19.19 -36.55
C ASP A 120 -5.75 17.76 -37.10
N ASP A 121 -6.53 16.90 -36.44
CA ASP A 121 -6.69 15.47 -36.78
C ASP A 121 -8.15 15.09 -37.10
N THR A 122 -8.33 13.95 -37.79
CA THR A 122 -9.68 13.37 -38.00
C THR A 122 -10.27 12.86 -36.68
N GLU A 123 -11.57 13.11 -36.46
CA GLU A 123 -12.30 12.75 -35.24
C GLU A 123 -12.10 11.25 -34.86
N ASP A 124 -12.12 10.36 -35.85
CA ASP A 124 -11.94 8.92 -35.62
C ASP A 124 -10.51 8.51 -35.25
N ALA A 125 -9.50 9.21 -35.77
CA ALA A 125 -8.10 9.00 -35.37
C ALA A 125 -7.91 9.45 -33.92
N PHE A 126 -8.48 10.59 -33.56
CA PHE A 126 -8.40 11.14 -32.22
C PHE A 126 -9.09 10.27 -31.16
N LYS A 127 -10.32 9.79 -31.46
CA LYS A 127 -11.07 8.87 -30.58
C LYS A 127 -10.28 7.59 -30.33
N ARG A 128 -9.70 6.99 -31.37
CA ARG A 128 -8.87 5.77 -31.24
C ARG A 128 -7.63 6.00 -30.38
N GLN A 129 -7.00 7.18 -30.50
CA GLN A 129 -5.83 7.53 -29.71
C GLN A 129 -6.18 7.71 -28.22
N ILE A 130 -7.30 8.39 -27.91
CA ILE A 130 -7.82 8.50 -26.53
C ILE A 130 -8.08 7.12 -25.94
N ILE A 131 -8.81 6.26 -26.63
CA ILE A 131 -9.19 4.93 -26.13
C ILE A 131 -7.94 4.04 -25.93
N SER A 132 -7.01 4.08 -26.88
CA SER A 132 -5.75 3.33 -26.79
C SER A 132 -4.91 3.77 -25.59
N ASN A 133 -4.70 5.09 -25.46
CA ASN A 133 -3.89 5.66 -24.38
C ASN A 133 -4.52 5.40 -23.00
N LEU A 134 -5.83 5.60 -22.88
CA LEU A 134 -6.57 5.30 -21.65
C LEU A 134 -6.48 3.80 -21.32
N GLY A 135 -6.60 2.94 -22.33
CA GLY A 135 -6.50 1.49 -22.17
C GLY A 135 -5.14 1.01 -21.67
N VAL A 136 -4.05 1.61 -22.13
CA VAL A 136 -2.69 1.34 -21.64
C VAL A 136 -2.53 1.86 -20.21
N THR A 137 -2.97 3.10 -19.94
CA THR A 137 -2.89 3.72 -18.61
C THR A 137 -3.62 2.91 -17.54
N ILE A 138 -4.86 2.51 -17.83
CA ILE A 138 -5.66 1.70 -16.91
C ILE A 138 -4.95 0.37 -16.63
N ARG A 139 -4.42 -0.29 -17.67
CA ARG A 139 -3.72 -1.57 -17.51
C ARG A 139 -2.49 -1.44 -16.62
N ASP A 140 -1.66 -0.43 -16.86
CA ASP A 140 -0.44 -0.21 -16.08
C ASP A 140 -0.78 0.17 -14.63
N HIS A 141 -1.82 0.96 -14.40
CA HIS A 141 -2.29 1.30 -13.07
C HIS A 141 -2.90 0.10 -12.34
N VAL A 142 -3.71 -0.74 -13.01
CA VAL A 142 -4.28 -1.96 -12.40
C VAL A 142 -3.17 -2.90 -11.94
N ASN A 143 -2.21 -3.22 -12.81
CA ASN A 143 -1.06 -4.07 -12.45
C ASN A 143 -0.28 -3.49 -11.26
N THR A 144 -0.11 -2.16 -11.22
CA THR A 144 0.55 -1.47 -10.10
C THR A 144 -0.28 -1.56 -8.81
N PHE A 145 -1.60 -1.39 -8.90
CA PHE A 145 -2.52 -1.48 -7.75
C PHE A 145 -2.56 -2.86 -7.14
N GLU A 146 -2.59 -3.91 -7.97
CA GLU A 146 -2.58 -5.30 -7.50
C GLU A 146 -1.27 -5.63 -6.77
N SER A 147 -0.14 -5.19 -7.35
CA SER A 147 1.18 -5.34 -6.72
C SER A 147 1.23 -4.63 -5.36
N LYS A 148 0.80 -3.36 -5.30
CA LYS A 148 0.72 -2.58 -4.05
C LYS A 148 -0.21 -3.21 -3.02
N ALA A 149 -1.38 -3.68 -3.44
CA ALA A 149 -2.32 -4.36 -2.55
C ALA A 149 -1.74 -5.65 -1.97
N THR A 150 -0.97 -6.40 -2.78
CA THR A 150 -0.29 -7.62 -2.34
C THR A 150 0.79 -7.31 -1.31
N ASP A 151 1.62 -6.30 -1.54
CA ASP A 151 2.64 -5.88 -0.58
C ASP A 151 2.03 -5.32 0.71
N LEU A 152 0.94 -4.57 0.61
CA LEU A 152 0.20 -4.07 1.79
C LEU A 152 -0.40 -5.23 2.61
N LYS A 153 -0.94 -6.26 1.96
CA LYS A 153 -1.43 -7.47 2.65
C LYS A 153 -0.30 -8.18 3.40
N LYS A 154 0.90 -8.27 2.81
CA LYS A 154 2.09 -8.83 3.48
C LYS A 154 2.48 -7.98 4.68
N ALA A 155 2.55 -6.66 4.54
CA ALA A 155 2.88 -5.74 5.64
C ALA A 155 1.90 -5.87 6.82
N ILE A 156 0.59 -5.94 6.54
CA ILE A 156 -0.45 -6.18 7.56
C ILE A 156 -0.29 -7.55 8.21
N GLY A 157 0.02 -8.59 7.42
CA GLY A 157 0.30 -9.93 7.95
C GLY A 157 1.46 -9.91 8.94
N LEU A 158 2.56 -9.25 8.58
CA LEU A 158 3.73 -9.09 9.45
C LEU A 158 3.41 -8.26 10.71
N LEU A 159 2.59 -7.21 10.59
CA LEU A 159 2.16 -6.41 11.74
C LEU A 159 1.38 -7.25 12.77
N LYS A 160 0.52 -8.18 12.31
CA LYS A 160 -0.19 -9.11 13.22
C LYS A 160 0.77 -10.00 13.99
N TRP A 161 1.81 -10.53 13.33
CA TRP A 161 2.84 -11.33 13.99
C TRP A 161 3.65 -10.52 14.99
N LEU A 162 3.97 -9.27 14.64
CA LEU A 162 4.69 -8.36 15.52
C LEU A 162 3.88 -8.03 16.78
N ALA A 163 2.58 -7.74 16.62
CA ALA A 163 1.67 -7.52 17.74
C ALA A 163 1.51 -8.78 18.61
N ALA A 164 1.35 -9.96 18.00
CA ALA A 164 1.26 -11.23 18.72
C ALA A 164 2.53 -11.53 19.52
N GLY A 165 3.71 -11.33 18.92
CA GLY A 165 4.99 -11.50 19.60
C GLY A 165 5.15 -10.57 20.80
N LEU A 166 4.69 -9.33 20.68
CA LEU A 166 4.65 -8.36 21.78
C LEU A 166 3.68 -8.74 22.89
N CYS A 167 2.49 -9.25 22.57
CA CYS A 167 1.54 -9.74 23.57
C CYS A 167 2.12 -10.92 24.36
N ILE A 168 2.76 -11.87 23.67
CA ILE A 168 3.46 -12.99 24.30
C ILE A 168 4.55 -12.44 25.23
N PHE A 169 5.38 -11.51 24.74
CA PHE A 169 6.44 -10.88 25.52
C PHE A 169 5.92 -10.17 26.78
N ALA A 170 4.81 -9.44 26.68
CA ALA A 170 4.17 -8.77 27.80
C ALA A 170 3.62 -9.75 28.84
N LEU A 171 3.07 -10.90 28.42
CA LEU A 171 2.57 -11.95 29.32
C LEU A 171 3.68 -12.66 30.10
N PHE A 172 4.88 -12.80 29.53
CA PHE A 172 6.01 -13.40 30.23
C PHE A 172 6.72 -12.43 31.19
N ARG A 173 6.56 -11.11 31.03
CA ARG A 173 7.15 -10.09 31.91
C ARG A 173 6.90 -10.31 33.43
N PRO A 174 5.68 -10.59 33.92
CA PRO A 174 5.44 -10.86 35.35
C PRO A 174 6.06 -12.17 35.86
N LEU A 175 6.32 -13.15 34.99
CA LEU A 175 7.00 -14.40 35.38
C LEU A 175 8.50 -14.14 35.64
N TYR A 176 9.15 -13.31 34.84
CA TYR A 176 10.56 -12.91 35.06
C TYR A 176 10.76 -12.12 36.35
N GLY A 177 9.83 -11.21 36.68
CA GLY A 177 9.88 -10.45 37.93
C GLY A 177 9.80 -11.32 39.19
N ARG A 178 9.14 -12.49 39.13
CA ARG A 178 9.05 -13.42 40.27
C ARG A 178 10.28 -14.31 40.42
N VAL A 179 10.89 -14.76 39.32
CA VAL A 179 12.09 -15.62 39.36
C VAL A 179 13.33 -14.86 39.87
N LEU A 180 13.39 -13.54 39.69
CA LEU A 180 14.47 -12.69 40.21
C LEU A 180 14.34 -12.35 41.71
N HIS A 181 13.19 -12.63 42.34
CA HIS A 181 12.90 -12.34 43.74
C HIS A 181 12.74 -13.59 44.63
N SER A 182 13.01 -14.79 44.11
CA SER A 182 13.11 -16.05 44.88
C SER A 182 14.56 -16.48 45.02
#